data_AF-A0ABD5TPK7-F1
#
_entry.id   AF-A0ABD5TPK7-F1
#
_cell.length_a   1.000
_cell.length_b   1.000
_cell.length_c   1.000
_cell.angle_alpha   90.00
_cell.angle_beta   90.00
_cell.angle_gamma   90.00
#
_symmetry.space_group_name_H-M   'P 1'
#
loop_
_entity.id
_entity.type
_entity.pdbx_description
1 polymer ?
#
loop_
_entity_poly.entity_id
_entity_poly.type
_entity_poly.pdbx_seq_one_letter_code
_entity_poly.pdbx_strand_id
1 'polypeptide(L)'
;MCGGKGTRLESDREKPLHPVGGVPMVDSVLRALEGSRIETIYAAVSPNAPETRIHLERADSVTTVETPGEGYVADLVTVLESEDGASPSRPVLTVAADLPLLEAPVVDRVLDLHEHGRGGPGNQNRAASRTICVPATLKRRLGASVDSRLESEAHLAPTGVNVVGDADDTMTNVSYDPRLAVNVNRLEDARLAAELRATIRGGDENEDGDADAEVTDECA
;
A
#
# COMPACT_ATOMS: atom_id res chain seq x y z
N MET A 1 -6.42 5.40 2.28
CA MET A 1 -7.25 5.40 3.51
C MET A 1 -6.40 5.80 4.70
N CYS A 2 -6.71 6.92 5.34
CA CYS A 2 -5.82 7.62 6.29
C CYS A 2 -6.47 7.91 7.66
N GLY A 3 -7.62 7.32 8.01
CA GLY A 3 -8.37 7.65 9.24
C GLY A 3 -7.93 6.94 10.54
N GLY A 4 -6.77 6.29 10.57
CA GLY A 4 -6.38 5.40 11.67
C GLY A 4 -5.85 6.12 12.92
N LYS A 5 -6.46 5.91 14.10
CA LYS A 5 -5.98 6.50 15.38
C LYS A 5 -4.63 5.98 15.87
N GLY A 6 -4.31 4.71 15.60
CA GLY A 6 -2.99 4.15 15.96
C GLY A 6 -2.80 3.83 17.45
N THR A 7 -3.87 3.54 18.18
CA THR A 7 -3.85 3.33 19.64
C THR A 7 -2.88 2.25 20.15
N ARG A 8 -2.40 1.37 19.27
CA ARG A 8 -1.46 0.27 19.58
C ARG A 8 0.01 0.61 19.29
N LEU A 9 0.31 1.79 18.75
CA LEU A 9 1.69 2.23 18.43
C LEU A 9 2.38 2.98 19.57
N GLU A 10 1.69 3.19 20.70
CA GLU A 10 2.23 3.90 21.88
C GLU A 10 2.89 5.23 21.50
N SER A 11 2.28 5.95 20.56
CA SER A 11 2.81 7.13 19.89
C SER A 11 1.86 8.30 20.10
N ASP A 12 2.41 9.48 20.39
CA ASP A 12 1.64 10.73 20.47
C ASP A 12 1.14 11.21 19.09
N ARG A 13 1.70 10.63 18.01
CA ARG A 13 1.30 10.88 16.62
C ARG A 13 0.22 9.91 16.18
N GLU A 14 -0.69 10.41 15.35
CA GLU A 14 -1.66 9.60 14.61
C GLU A 14 -0.98 8.50 13.78
N LYS A 15 -1.66 7.37 13.58
CA LYS A 15 -1.09 6.20 12.90
C LYS A 15 -0.39 6.52 11.58
N PRO A 16 -1.02 7.23 10.63
CA PRO A 16 -0.40 7.47 9.32
C PRO A 16 0.87 8.33 9.41
N LEU A 17 0.98 9.16 10.45
CA LEU A 17 2.12 10.03 10.72
C LEU A 17 3.20 9.39 11.59
N HIS A 18 3.01 8.16 12.05
CA HIS A 18 4.04 7.44 12.78
C HIS A 18 5.27 7.23 11.87
N PRO A 19 6.49 7.54 12.31
CA PRO A 19 7.67 7.44 11.48
C PRO A 19 8.23 6.02 11.42
N VAL A 20 8.58 5.54 10.23
CA VAL A 20 9.33 4.31 9.99
C VAL A 20 10.61 4.66 9.25
N GLY A 21 11.77 4.42 9.87
CA GLY A 21 13.05 4.87 9.33
C GLY A 21 13.11 6.39 9.09
N GLY A 22 12.49 7.17 10.00
CA GLY A 22 12.44 8.63 9.94
C GLY A 22 11.40 9.24 8.99
N VAL A 23 10.63 8.42 8.26
CA VAL A 23 9.64 8.90 7.29
C VAL A 23 8.24 8.54 7.77
N PRO A 24 7.26 9.47 7.80
CA PRO A 24 5.86 9.13 8.04
C PRO A 24 5.38 8.02 7.11
N MET A 25 4.61 7.07 7.63
CA MET A 25 4.14 5.94 6.79
C MET A 25 3.31 6.42 5.61
N VAL A 26 2.45 7.42 5.83
CA VAL A 26 1.62 8.00 4.77
C VAL A 26 2.46 8.61 3.65
N ASP A 27 3.61 9.21 3.97
CA ASP A 27 4.53 9.76 2.96
C ASP A 27 5.22 8.67 2.17
N SER A 28 5.49 7.51 2.78
CA SER A 28 6.06 6.37 2.08
C SER A 28 5.05 5.79 1.08
N VAL A 29 3.78 5.68 1.49
CA VAL A 29 2.69 5.25 0.60
C VAL A 29 2.46 6.28 -0.51
N LEU A 30 2.44 7.57 -0.20
CA LEU A 30 2.26 8.64 -1.19
C LEU A 30 3.35 8.57 -2.27
N ARG A 31 4.63 8.47 -1.87
CA ARG A 31 5.76 8.32 -2.81
C ARG A 31 5.63 7.09 -3.69
N ALA A 32 5.14 5.97 -3.15
CA ALA A 32 4.94 4.76 -3.93
C ALA A 32 3.85 4.92 -4.99
N LEU A 33 2.78 5.66 -4.67
CA LEU A 33 1.71 5.98 -5.61
C LEU A 33 2.20 6.97 -6.68
N GLU A 34 2.88 8.04 -6.27
CA GLU A 34 3.45 9.05 -7.19
C GLU A 34 4.47 8.46 -8.17
N GLY A 35 5.26 7.48 -7.74
CA GLY A 35 6.23 6.79 -8.60
C GLY A 35 5.63 5.72 -9.50
N SER A 36 4.35 5.39 -9.36
CA SER A 36 3.65 4.34 -10.11
C SER A 36 2.82 4.92 -11.26
N ARG A 37 2.07 4.07 -11.96
CA ARG A 37 1.12 4.50 -13.01
C ARG A 37 -0.16 5.18 -12.51
N ILE A 38 -0.27 5.49 -11.21
CA ILE A 38 -1.44 6.17 -10.66
C ILE A 38 -1.44 7.65 -11.07
N GLU A 39 -2.52 8.10 -11.69
CA GLU A 39 -2.63 9.47 -12.21
C GLU A 39 -3.15 10.46 -11.16
N THR A 40 -4.13 10.04 -10.35
CA THR A 40 -4.80 10.90 -9.37
C THR A 40 -4.87 10.21 -8.02
N ILE A 41 -4.45 10.91 -6.96
CA ILE A 41 -4.38 10.36 -5.60
C ILE A 41 -5.39 11.09 -4.71
N TYR A 42 -6.22 10.31 -4.03
CA TYR A 42 -7.15 10.80 -3.02
C TYR A 42 -6.80 10.24 -1.65
N ALA A 43 -6.72 11.14 -0.65
CA ALA A 43 -6.53 10.76 0.73
C ALA A 43 -7.85 10.85 1.49
N ALA A 44 -8.47 9.68 1.73
CA ALA A 44 -9.62 9.56 2.64
C ALA A 44 -9.16 9.83 4.09
N VAL A 45 -9.44 11.03 4.59
CA VAL A 45 -9.11 11.49 5.94
C VAL A 45 -10.37 11.50 6.81
N SER A 46 -10.23 11.50 8.13
CA SER A 46 -11.38 11.54 9.03
C SER A 46 -11.10 12.38 10.28
N PRO A 47 -12.14 12.77 11.05
CA PRO A 47 -11.98 13.47 12.33
C PRO A 47 -11.14 12.71 13.36
N ASN A 48 -10.89 11.42 13.12
CA ASN A 48 -10.02 10.59 13.95
C ASN A 48 -8.52 10.84 13.72
N ALA A 49 -8.16 11.51 12.63
CA ALA A 49 -6.78 11.81 12.23
C ALA A 49 -6.63 13.23 11.63
N PRO A 50 -6.97 14.31 12.37
CA PRO A 50 -6.89 15.68 11.88
C PRO A 50 -5.47 16.15 11.52
N GLU A 51 -4.43 15.71 12.23
CA GLU A 51 -3.04 16.09 11.92
C GLU A 51 -2.60 15.51 10.57
N THR A 52 -3.05 14.29 10.26
CA THR A 52 -2.80 13.62 8.98
C THR A 52 -3.42 14.41 7.83
N ARG A 53 -4.63 14.94 8.00
CA ARG A 53 -5.26 15.83 7.01
C ARG A 53 -4.42 17.08 6.78
N ILE A 54 -4.07 17.80 7.85
CA ILE A 54 -3.26 19.03 7.77
C ILE A 54 -1.89 18.75 7.11
N HIS A 55 -1.31 17.58 7.35
CA HIS A 55 -0.06 17.16 6.73
C HIS A 55 -0.21 16.95 5.22
N LEU A 56 -1.26 16.23 4.79
CA LEU A 56 -1.50 15.90 3.38
C LEU A 56 -1.97 17.10 2.55
N GLU A 57 -2.71 18.04 3.14
CA GLU A 57 -3.12 19.30 2.49
C GLU A 57 -1.92 20.19 2.07
N ARG A 58 -0.70 19.89 2.54
CA ARG A 58 0.52 20.59 2.14
C ARG A 58 1.17 20.00 0.88
N ALA A 59 0.71 18.85 0.41
CA ALA A 59 1.24 18.18 -0.77
C ALA A 59 0.30 18.42 -1.97
N ASP A 60 0.85 18.95 -3.06
CA ASP A 60 0.08 19.26 -4.28
C ASP A 60 -0.35 17.99 -5.05
N SER A 61 0.27 16.84 -4.75
CA SER A 61 0.05 15.57 -5.45
C SER A 61 -1.15 14.76 -4.95
N VAL A 62 -1.83 15.22 -3.90
CA VAL A 62 -2.93 14.48 -3.28
C VAL A 62 -4.09 15.40 -2.89
N THR A 63 -5.30 14.96 -3.21
CA THR A 63 -6.53 15.64 -2.79
C THR A 63 -7.10 14.95 -1.56
N THR A 64 -7.30 15.67 -0.46
CA THR A 64 -7.94 15.12 0.73
C THR A 64 -9.45 15.07 0.56
N VAL A 65 -10.06 13.93 0.92
CA VAL A 65 -11.51 13.73 0.96
C VAL A 65 -11.89 13.38 2.39
N GLU A 66 -12.73 14.21 3.02
CA GLU A 66 -13.16 13.97 4.39
C GLU A 66 -14.22 12.87 4.44
N THR A 67 -14.08 11.97 5.42
CA THR A 67 -14.96 10.83 5.66
C THR A 67 -15.36 10.79 7.14
N PRO A 68 -16.51 10.18 7.49
CA PRO A 68 -16.95 10.07 8.89
C PRO A 68 -15.98 9.33 9.81
N GLY A 69 -15.14 8.43 9.28
CA GLY A 69 -14.23 7.61 10.06
C GLY A 69 -14.92 6.45 10.78
N GLU A 70 -16.03 5.95 10.21
CA GLU A 70 -16.86 4.89 10.78
C GLU A 70 -16.35 3.48 10.45
N GLY A 71 -15.34 3.39 9.60
CA GLY A 71 -14.67 2.16 9.23
C GLY A 71 -14.32 2.11 7.76
N TYR A 72 -13.44 1.18 7.39
CA TYR A 72 -12.87 1.10 6.04
C TYR A 72 -13.95 1.06 4.94
N VAL A 73 -14.98 0.23 5.09
CA VAL A 73 -16.03 0.06 4.07
C VAL A 73 -16.89 1.31 3.95
N ALA A 74 -17.36 1.85 5.09
CA ALA A 74 -18.20 3.04 5.10
C ALA A 74 -17.46 4.24 4.49
N ASP A 75 -16.21 4.48 4.91
CA ASP A 75 -15.39 5.58 4.41
C ASP A 75 -15.08 5.42 2.91
N LEU A 76 -14.84 4.19 2.44
CA LEU A 76 -14.62 3.93 1.01
C LEU A 76 -15.88 4.23 0.18
N VAL A 77 -17.07 3.82 0.65
CA VAL A 77 -18.34 4.15 -0.02
C VAL A 77 -18.53 5.67 -0.07
N THR A 78 -18.28 6.38 1.03
CA THR A 78 -18.34 7.85 1.06
C THR A 78 -17.44 8.49 0.00
N VAL A 79 -16.22 8.00 -0.18
CA VAL A 79 -15.29 8.51 -1.19
C VAL A 79 -15.78 8.21 -2.61
N LEU A 80 -16.27 6.99 -2.86
CA LEU A 80 -16.73 6.57 -4.19
C LEU A 80 -18.05 7.26 -4.60
N GLU A 81 -18.87 7.66 -3.63
CA GLU A 81 -20.17 8.29 -3.87
C GLU A 81 -20.15 9.82 -3.66
N SER A 82 -18.97 10.43 -3.47
CA SER A 82 -18.88 11.88 -3.21
C SER A 82 -19.33 12.70 -4.42
N GLU A 83 -20.34 13.54 -4.24
CA GLU A 83 -20.91 14.37 -5.32
C GLU A 83 -20.10 15.65 -5.59
N ASP A 84 -19.11 15.97 -4.75
CA ASP A 84 -18.29 17.21 -4.83
C ASP A 84 -17.25 17.20 -5.97
N GLY A 85 -17.40 16.32 -6.97
CA GLY A 85 -16.46 16.17 -8.09
C GLY A 85 -15.11 15.54 -7.71
N ALA A 86 -14.96 15.10 -6.46
CA ALA A 86 -13.78 14.42 -5.94
C ALA A 86 -13.90 12.88 -5.95
N SER A 87 -14.96 12.33 -6.55
CA SER A 87 -15.11 10.88 -6.63
C SER A 87 -14.20 10.28 -7.71
N PRO A 88 -13.32 9.33 -7.35
CA PRO A 88 -12.48 8.65 -8.33
C PRO A 88 -13.34 7.76 -9.25
N SER A 89 -13.06 7.83 -10.55
CA SER A 89 -13.66 6.92 -11.53
C SER A 89 -13.07 5.52 -11.39
N ARG A 90 -13.92 4.50 -11.50
CA ARG A 90 -13.49 3.11 -11.47
C ARG A 90 -12.72 2.74 -12.76
N PRO A 91 -11.77 1.79 -12.68
CA PRO A 91 -11.34 1.06 -11.47
C PRO A 91 -10.51 1.92 -10.51
N VAL A 92 -10.68 1.71 -9.19
CA VAL A 92 -9.97 2.48 -8.14
C VAL A 92 -9.06 1.58 -7.32
N LEU A 93 -7.78 1.94 -7.22
CA LEU A 93 -6.85 1.33 -6.26
C LEU A 93 -7.07 1.94 -4.87
N THR A 94 -7.32 1.11 -3.87
CA THR A 94 -7.36 1.53 -2.47
C THR A 94 -6.13 1.00 -1.74
N VAL A 95 -5.51 1.86 -0.93
CA VAL A 95 -4.31 1.53 -0.15
C VAL A 95 -4.46 2.01 1.29
N ALA A 96 -4.09 1.14 2.23
CA ALA A 96 -3.97 1.49 3.65
C ALA A 96 -2.68 2.30 3.89
N ALA A 97 -2.77 3.38 4.70
CA ALA A 97 -1.63 4.25 4.98
C ALA A 97 -0.56 3.63 5.91
N ASP A 98 -0.70 2.37 6.30
CA ASP A 98 0.18 1.66 7.25
C ASP A 98 1.13 0.66 6.58
N LEU A 99 1.41 0.88 5.29
CA LEU A 99 2.30 0.08 4.45
C LEU A 99 3.59 0.86 4.12
N PRO A 100 4.49 1.07 5.09
CA PRO A 100 5.70 1.90 4.89
C PRO A 100 6.72 1.30 3.91
N LEU A 101 6.57 0.03 3.54
CA LEU A 101 7.44 -0.67 2.60
C LEU A 101 6.88 -0.68 1.16
N LEU A 102 5.71 -0.08 0.93
CA LEU A 102 5.12 -0.04 -0.40
C LEU A 102 6.02 0.75 -1.36
N GLU A 103 6.15 0.26 -2.59
CA GLU A 103 6.96 0.87 -3.65
C GLU A 103 6.21 0.82 -4.98
N ALA A 104 6.54 1.75 -5.88
CA ALA A 104 5.88 1.89 -7.17
C ALA A 104 5.82 0.58 -7.99
N PRO A 105 6.89 -0.22 -8.13
CA PRO A 105 6.81 -1.48 -8.86
C PRO A 105 5.82 -2.48 -8.26
N VAL A 106 5.55 -2.41 -6.95
CA VAL A 106 4.55 -3.25 -6.28
C VAL A 106 3.14 -2.82 -6.69
N VAL A 107 2.90 -1.51 -6.72
CA VAL A 107 1.64 -0.92 -7.17
C VAL A 107 1.38 -1.29 -8.62
N ASP A 108 2.37 -1.12 -9.50
CA ASP A 108 2.23 -1.42 -10.92
C ASP A 108 1.92 -2.89 -11.18
N ARG A 109 2.52 -3.82 -10.42
CA ARG A 109 2.16 -5.24 -10.50
C ARG A 109 0.71 -5.51 -10.10
N VAL A 110 0.16 -4.79 -9.13
CA VAL A 110 -1.25 -4.92 -8.73
C VAL A 110 -2.17 -4.41 -9.85
N LEU A 111 -1.81 -3.30 -10.49
CA LEU A 111 -2.52 -2.76 -11.65
C LEU A 111 -2.50 -3.75 -12.82
N ASP A 112 -1.32 -4.32 -13.14
CA ASP A 112 -1.17 -5.33 -14.20
C ASP A 112 -2.05 -6.56 -13.96
N LEU A 113 -2.13 -7.02 -12.70
CA LEU A 113 -2.97 -8.15 -12.31
C LEU A 113 -4.46 -7.86 -12.55
N HIS A 114 -4.90 -6.61 -12.37
CA HIS A 114 -6.26 -6.20 -12.66
C HIS A 114 -6.51 -6.08 -14.17
N GLU A 115 -5.62 -5.38 -14.88
CA GLU A 115 -5.73 -5.14 -16.32
C GLU A 115 -5.72 -6.44 -17.13
N HIS A 116 -4.85 -7.40 -16.79
CA HIS A 116 -4.65 -8.60 -17.61
C HIS A 116 -5.48 -9.80 -17.12
N GLY A 117 -5.98 -9.77 -15.88
CA GLY A 117 -6.66 -10.89 -15.23
C GLY A 117 -5.75 -12.12 -15.04
N ARG A 118 -6.28 -13.21 -14.47
CA ARG A 118 -5.61 -14.52 -14.49
C ARG A 118 -6.07 -15.31 -15.72
N GLY A 119 -5.16 -15.78 -16.58
CA GLY A 119 -5.50 -16.79 -17.61
C GLY A 119 -5.40 -16.37 -19.09
N GLY A 120 -4.70 -15.28 -19.42
CA GLY A 120 -4.37 -14.93 -20.80
C GLY A 120 -5.43 -14.08 -21.53
N PRO A 121 -5.21 -13.79 -22.83
CA PRO A 121 -6.11 -12.93 -23.62
C PRO A 121 -7.52 -13.54 -23.71
N GLY A 122 -8.55 -12.78 -23.31
CA GLY A 122 -9.97 -13.17 -23.45
C GLY A 122 -10.72 -13.53 -22.16
N ASN A 123 -10.08 -13.48 -20.98
CA ASN A 123 -10.80 -13.68 -19.72
C ASN A 123 -11.67 -12.46 -19.36
N GLN A 124 -12.96 -12.71 -19.14
CA GLN A 124 -14.01 -11.73 -18.79
C GLN A 124 -13.84 -11.12 -17.38
N ASN A 125 -12.85 -11.55 -16.60
CA ASN A 125 -12.68 -11.17 -15.20
C ASN A 125 -11.81 -9.90 -14.98
N ARG A 126 -11.77 -9.00 -15.97
CA ARG A 126 -11.05 -7.71 -15.89
C ARG A 126 -11.79 -6.66 -15.07
N ALA A 127 -13.12 -6.75 -15.00
CA ALA A 127 -13.96 -5.79 -14.28
C ALA A 127 -14.16 -6.11 -12.79
N ALA A 128 -13.71 -7.27 -12.30
CA ALA A 128 -13.93 -7.67 -10.91
C ALA A 128 -13.06 -6.88 -9.94
N SER A 129 -13.62 -6.63 -8.75
CA SER A 129 -12.88 -6.10 -7.62
C SER A 129 -11.89 -7.15 -7.10
N ARG A 130 -10.70 -6.71 -6.68
CA ARG A 130 -9.60 -7.57 -6.23
C ARG A 130 -9.12 -7.18 -4.85
N THR A 131 -9.07 -8.14 -3.94
CA THR A 131 -8.38 -7.99 -2.65
C THR A 131 -7.00 -8.64 -2.73
N ILE A 132 -5.96 -7.87 -2.44
CA ILE A 132 -4.59 -8.39 -2.40
C ILE A 132 -4.31 -8.94 -1.01
N CYS A 133 -4.03 -10.23 -0.96
CA CYS A 133 -3.70 -10.96 0.25
C CYS A 133 -2.26 -11.49 0.18
N VAL A 134 -1.67 -11.69 1.35
CA VAL A 134 -0.42 -12.45 1.51
C VAL A 134 -0.69 -13.70 2.36
N PRO A 135 0.11 -14.77 2.23
CA PRO A 135 0.05 -15.87 3.17
C PRO A 135 0.32 -15.39 4.59
N ALA A 136 -0.51 -15.78 5.56
CA ALA A 136 -0.27 -15.47 6.97
C ALA A 136 1.07 -16.06 7.47
N THR A 137 1.55 -17.14 6.83
CA THR A 137 2.87 -17.72 7.09
C THR A 137 4.02 -16.81 6.65
N LEU A 138 3.85 -16.03 5.59
CA LEU A 138 4.84 -15.03 5.17
C LEU A 138 4.98 -13.94 6.23
N LYS A 139 3.86 -13.37 6.71
CA LYS A 139 3.87 -12.36 7.80
C LYS A 139 4.61 -12.90 9.03
N ARG A 140 4.27 -14.12 9.47
CA ARG A 140 4.93 -14.77 10.62
C ARG A 140 6.44 -15.00 10.40
N ARG A 141 6.85 -15.42 9.20
CA ARG A 141 8.27 -15.65 8.87
C ARG A 141 9.09 -14.35 8.94
N LEU A 142 8.48 -13.23 8.57
CA LEU A 142 9.10 -11.91 8.67
C LEU A 142 9.08 -11.37 10.11
N GLY A 143 8.32 -11.98 11.03
CA GLY A 143 8.10 -11.44 12.38
C GLY A 143 7.02 -10.36 12.45
N ALA A 144 6.27 -10.13 11.37
CA ALA A 144 5.18 -9.16 11.33
C ALA A 144 3.92 -9.68 12.05
N SER A 145 3.16 -8.76 12.64
CA SER A 145 1.88 -9.06 13.25
C SER A 145 0.84 -9.56 12.25
N VAL A 146 -0.08 -10.42 12.73
CA VAL A 146 -1.22 -10.94 11.96
C VAL A 146 -2.51 -10.51 12.67
N ASP A 147 -2.82 -9.22 12.57
CA ASP A 147 -3.99 -8.61 13.20
C ASP A 147 -5.30 -8.85 12.42
N SER A 148 -5.22 -9.26 11.16
CA SER A 148 -6.39 -9.54 10.31
C SER A 148 -6.14 -10.73 9.39
N ARG A 149 -7.19 -11.50 9.15
CA ARG A 149 -7.22 -12.67 8.25
C ARG A 149 -8.50 -12.59 7.42
N LEU A 150 -8.47 -13.15 6.22
CA LEU A 150 -9.68 -13.28 5.42
C LEU A 150 -10.58 -14.33 6.07
N GLU A 151 -11.85 -14.00 6.33
CA GLU A 151 -12.79 -14.89 7.01
C GLU A 151 -13.01 -16.20 6.24
N SER A 152 -13.13 -16.10 4.91
CA SER A 152 -13.29 -17.25 4.01
C SER A 152 -12.01 -18.08 3.86
N GLU A 153 -10.83 -17.48 4.05
CA GLU A 153 -9.54 -18.11 3.86
C GLU A 153 -8.55 -17.72 4.97
N ALA A 154 -8.71 -18.30 6.16
CA ALA A 154 -7.93 -17.92 7.35
C ALA A 154 -6.40 -18.08 7.23
N HIS A 155 -5.91 -18.73 6.18
CA HIS A 155 -4.49 -18.85 5.88
C HIS A 155 -3.93 -17.63 5.14
N LEU A 156 -4.80 -16.72 4.69
CA LEU A 156 -4.48 -15.48 4.01
C LEU A 156 -4.77 -14.27 4.92
N ALA A 157 -3.94 -13.25 4.77
CA ALA A 157 -4.09 -11.97 5.44
C ALA A 157 -4.23 -10.87 4.39
N PRO A 158 -5.27 -10.01 4.47
CA PRO A 158 -5.39 -8.86 3.59
C PRO A 158 -4.22 -7.90 3.84
N THR A 159 -3.72 -7.32 2.75
CA THR A 159 -2.58 -6.40 2.77
C THR A 159 -3.01 -4.96 3.04
N GLY A 160 -4.29 -4.64 2.83
CA GLY A 160 -4.77 -3.26 2.77
C GLY A 160 -4.65 -2.62 1.38
N VAL A 161 -4.19 -3.37 0.37
CA VAL A 161 -4.24 -3.00 -1.05
C VAL A 161 -5.41 -3.72 -1.73
N ASN A 162 -6.29 -2.98 -2.40
CA ASN A 162 -7.40 -3.55 -3.18
C ASN A 162 -7.61 -2.77 -4.47
N VAL A 163 -8.23 -3.40 -5.47
CA VAL A 163 -8.76 -2.74 -6.65
C VAL A 163 -10.29 -2.85 -6.61
N VAL A 164 -11.00 -1.74 -6.67
CA VAL A 164 -12.45 -1.69 -6.81
C VAL A 164 -12.76 -1.60 -8.30
N GLY A 165 -13.30 -2.67 -8.86
CA GLY A 165 -13.67 -2.77 -10.27
C GLY A 165 -15.12 -2.36 -10.53
N ASP A 166 -15.51 -2.43 -11.81
CA ASP A 166 -16.85 -2.06 -12.28
C ASP A 166 -17.91 -3.16 -12.08
N ALA A 167 -17.49 -4.40 -11.85
CA ALA A 167 -18.38 -5.52 -11.63
C ALA A 167 -18.55 -5.82 -10.13
N ASP A 168 -19.70 -6.41 -9.79
CA ASP A 168 -20.01 -6.88 -8.43
C ASP A 168 -19.19 -8.12 -8.02
N ASP A 169 -18.52 -8.76 -8.98
CA ASP A 169 -17.64 -9.89 -8.74
C ASP A 169 -16.41 -9.46 -7.92
N THR A 170 -16.05 -10.29 -6.94
CA THR A 170 -14.88 -10.10 -6.10
C THR A 170 -13.91 -11.27 -6.24
N MET A 171 -12.63 -10.97 -6.21
CA MET A 171 -11.55 -11.95 -6.31
C MET A 171 -10.50 -11.74 -5.24
N THR A 172 -9.95 -12.84 -4.74
CA THR A 172 -8.75 -12.81 -3.89
C THR A 172 -7.52 -13.11 -4.73
N ASN A 173 -6.51 -12.24 -4.65
CA ASN A 173 -5.22 -12.43 -5.30
C ASN A 173 -4.13 -12.57 -4.24
N VAL A 174 -3.40 -13.69 -4.29
CA VAL A 174 -2.29 -13.95 -3.38
C VAL A 174 -1.00 -13.39 -3.95
N SER A 175 -0.32 -12.55 -3.17
CA SER A 175 1.04 -12.06 -3.39
C SER A 175 2.00 -12.67 -2.39
N TYR A 176 3.26 -12.85 -2.80
CA TYR A 176 4.36 -13.31 -1.94
C TYR A 176 5.40 -12.20 -1.73
N ASP A 177 5.09 -10.97 -2.15
CA ASP A 177 5.98 -9.83 -1.99
C ASP A 177 6.06 -9.42 -0.50
N PRO A 178 7.25 -9.44 0.13
CA PRO A 178 7.39 -9.08 1.55
C PRO A 178 7.00 -7.62 1.83
N ARG A 179 7.09 -6.72 0.84
CA ARG A 179 6.69 -5.30 0.99
C ARG A 179 5.19 -5.13 1.28
N LEU A 180 4.37 -6.09 0.88
CA LEU A 180 2.92 -6.12 1.18
C LEU A 180 2.59 -6.86 2.47
N ALA A 181 3.58 -7.49 3.11
CA ALA A 181 3.37 -8.36 4.26
C ALA A 181 3.58 -7.67 5.61
N VAL A 182 3.91 -6.37 5.63
CA VAL A 182 4.20 -5.62 6.88
C VAL A 182 3.28 -4.40 6.98
N ASN A 183 2.11 -4.61 7.57
CA ASN A 183 1.27 -3.52 8.04
C ASN A 183 1.71 -3.12 9.43
N VAL A 184 1.98 -1.84 9.66
CA VAL A 184 2.44 -1.36 10.95
C VAL A 184 1.26 -1.04 11.84
N ASN A 185 0.96 -1.95 12.77
CA ASN A 185 -0.08 -1.78 13.78
C ASN A 185 0.49 -1.66 15.20
N ARG A 186 1.71 -2.14 15.42
CA ARG A 186 2.41 -2.17 16.71
C ARG A 186 3.84 -1.67 16.55
N LEU A 187 4.47 -1.35 17.68
CA LEU A 187 5.84 -0.84 17.68
C LEU A 187 6.84 -1.87 17.13
N GLU A 188 6.59 -3.16 17.34
CA GLU A 188 7.40 -4.24 16.77
C GLU A 188 7.34 -4.26 15.24
N ASP A 189 6.15 -4.02 14.67
CA ASP A 189 5.99 -3.93 13.21
C ASP A 189 6.75 -2.72 12.66
N ALA A 190 6.73 -1.58 13.37
CA ALA A 190 7.45 -0.37 12.97
C ALA A 190 8.98 -0.60 12.94
N ARG A 191 9.52 -1.30 13.95
CA ARG A 191 10.94 -1.69 14.00
C ARG A 191 11.30 -2.62 12.85
N LEU A 192 10.51 -3.68 12.64
CA LEU A 192 10.69 -4.60 11.53
C LEU A 192 10.67 -3.89 10.17
N ALA A 193 9.70 -2.99 9.96
CA ALA A 193 9.63 -2.21 8.73
C ALA A 193 10.85 -1.31 8.54
N ALA A 194 11.37 -0.69 9.61
CA ALA A 194 12.59 0.12 9.51
C ALA A 194 13.82 -0.71 9.12
N GLU A 195 13.98 -1.92 9.68
CA GLU A 195 15.06 -2.85 9.36
C GLU A 195 15.00 -3.35 7.91
N LEU A 196 13.80 -3.77 7.46
CA LEU A 196 13.60 -4.21 6.08
C LEU A 196 13.84 -3.09 5.08
N ARG A 197 13.40 -1.86 5.39
CA ARG A 197 13.61 -0.69 4.55
C ARG A 197 15.10 -0.38 4.35
N ALA A 198 15.91 -0.51 5.39
CA ALA A 198 17.36 -0.34 5.29
C ALA A 198 18.00 -1.42 4.41
N THR A 199 17.49 -2.65 4.48
CA THR A 199 17.98 -3.78 3.68
C THR A 199 17.65 -3.62 2.20
N ILE A 200 16.42 -3.20 1.87
CA ILE A 200 15.99 -2.97 0.47
C ILE A 200 16.85 -1.88 -0.17
N ARG A 201 17.04 -0.74 0.51
CA ARG A 201 17.88 0.37 0.01
C ARG A 201 19.35 -0.01 -0.17
N GLY A 202 19.88 -0.80 0.76
CA GLY A 202 21.25 -1.31 0.65
C GLY A 202 21.41 -2.35 -0.47
N GLY A 203 20.34 -2.99 -0.93
CA GLY A 203 20.36 -3.87 -2.11
C GLY A 203 20.52 -3.08 -3.40
N ASP A 204 19.74 -2.01 -3.56
CA ASP A 204 19.75 -1.16 -4.76
C ASP A 204 21.12 -0.45 -4.97
N GLU A 205 21.76 0.03 -3.89
CA GLU A 205 23.08 0.68 -3.96
C GLU A 205 24.23 -0.27 -4.35
N ASN A 206 24.04 -1.59 -4.18
CA ASN A 206 25.06 -2.59 -4.55
C ASN A 206 24.92 -3.09 -6.00
N GLU A 207 23.79 -2.90 -6.67
CA GLU A 207 23.60 -3.31 -8.07
C GLU A 207 24.19 -2.30 -9.07
N ASP A 208 24.33 -1.03 -8.68
CA ASP A 208 24.95 0.03 -9.51
C ASP A 208 26.49 0.07 -9.44
N GLY A 209 27.12 -0.74 -8.58
CA GLY A 209 28.57 -0.72 -8.31
C GLY A 209 29.45 -1.63 -9.18
N ASP A 210 28.88 -2.48 -10.04
CA ASP A 210 29.61 -3.57 -10.71
C ASP A 210 29.75 -3.40 -12.24
N ALA A 211 29.47 -2.20 -12.77
CA ALA A 211 29.52 -1.91 -14.21
C ALA A 211 30.87 -1.35 -14.74
N ASP A 212 31.84 -1.06 -13.88
CA ASP A 212 33.15 -0.50 -14.28
C ASP A 212 34.34 -1.40 -13.88
N ALA A 213 34.30 -2.67 -14.30
CA ALA A 213 35.52 -3.48 -14.40
C ALA A 213 36.08 -3.38 -15.83
N GLU A 214 37.00 -2.43 -16.00
CA GLU A 214 37.77 -2.19 -17.22
C GLU A 214 38.28 -3.49 -17.85
N VAL A 215 37.84 -3.76 -19.07
CA VAL A 215 38.57 -4.62 -20.01
C VAL A 215 39.81 -3.83 -20.45
N THR A 216 40.93 -4.05 -19.78
CA THR A 216 42.24 -3.70 -20.33
C THR A 216 42.88 -4.94 -20.95
N ASP A 217 43.20 -4.74 -22.21
CA ASP A 217 43.84 -5.59 -23.20
C ASP A 217 45.23 -6.08 -22.78
N GLU A 218 45.52 -7.38 -22.99
CA GLU A 218 46.90 -7.84 -23.18
C GLU A 218 46.93 -9.04 -24.13
N CYS A 219 46.90 -8.76 -25.44
CA CYS A 219 47.45 -9.67 -26.45
C CYS A 219 48.98 -9.54 -26.48
N ALA A 220 49.67 -10.62 -26.11
CA ALA A 220 51.07 -10.89 -26.42
C ALA A 220 51.17 -12.15 -27.30
#